data_AF-U1WVX5-F1
#
_entry.id   AF-U1WVX5-F1
#
_cell.length_a   1.000
_cell.length_b   1.000
_cell.length_c   1.000
_cell.angle_alpha   90.00
_cell.angle_beta   90.00
_cell.angle_gamma   90.00
#
_symmetry.space_group_name_H-M   'P 1'
#
loop_
_entity.id
_entity.type
_entity.pdbx_description
1 polymer ?
#
loop_
_entity_poly.entity_id
_entity_poly.type
_entity_poly.pdbx_seq_one_letter_code
_entity_poly.pdbx_strand_id
1 'polypeptide(L)' 'TLYRWVTEVKKDGDQAFPGSGNLKPEEKSLRDLKKKIRDLEEENEILKKAMHYFAKDRR' A
#
# COMPACT_ATOMS: atom_id res chain seq x y z
N THR A 1 5.43 29.72 1.83
CA THR A 1 5.21 31.02 1.16
C THR A 1 4.26 30.82 -0.01
N LEU A 2 3.51 31.86 -0.42
CA LEU A 2 2.57 31.80 -1.56
C LEU A 2 3.18 31.24 -2.85
N TYR A 3 4.47 31.54 -3.10
CA TYR A 3 5.22 30.96 -4.22
C TYR A 3 5.22 29.42 -4.24
N ARG A 4 5.33 28.78 -3.07
CA ARG A 4 5.29 27.31 -2.97
C ARG A 4 3.94 26.76 -3.42
N TRP A 5 2.85 27.42 -3.03
CA TRP A 5 1.50 27.01 -3.39
C TRP A 5 1.24 27.17 -4.89
N VAL A 6 1.72 28.26 -5.51
CA VAL A 6 1.63 28.44 -6.96
C VAL A 6 2.35 27.31 -7.70
N THR A 7 3.53 26.89 -7.20
CA THR A 7 4.28 25.76 -7.77
C THR A 7 3.56 24.42 -7.56
N GLU A 8 3.02 24.18 -6.37
CA GLU A 8 2.25 22.96 -6.04
C GLU A 8 1.00 22.85 -6.91
N VAL A 9 0.23 23.93 -7.09
CA VAL A 9 -0.94 23.97 -7.99
C VAL A 9 -0.55 23.77 -9.45
N LYS A 10 0.56 24.36 -9.92
CA LYS A 10 1.04 24.14 -11.30
C LYS A 10 1.46 22.69 -11.55
N LYS A 11 2.02 22.03 -10.54
CA LYS A 11 2.56 20.68 -10.66
C LYS A 11 1.47 19.61 -10.54
N ASP A 12 0.62 19.75 -9.52
CA ASP A 12 -0.31 18.70 -9.11
C ASP A 12 -1.78 19.08 -9.37
N GLY A 13 -2.05 20.31 -9.84
CA GLY A 13 -3.40 20.77 -10.21
C GLY A 13 -4.39 20.65 -9.07
N ASP A 14 -5.54 20.02 -9.35
CA ASP A 14 -6.60 19.74 -8.36
C ASP A 14 -6.16 18.76 -7.25
N GLN A 15 -5.03 18.07 -7.43
CA GLN A 15 -4.43 17.16 -6.44
C GLN A 15 -3.32 17.83 -5.61
N ALA A 16 -3.07 19.14 -5.80
CA ALA A 16 -2.11 19.88 -4.99
C ALA A 16 -2.53 19.94 -3.52
N PHE A 17 -3.85 20.01 -3.26
CA PHE A 17 -4.42 20.08 -1.92
C PHE A 17 -5.65 19.16 -1.79
N PRO A 18 -5.45 17.84 -1.71
CA PRO A 18 -6.56 16.86 -1.67
C PRO A 18 -7.41 16.94 -0.38
N GLY A 19 -7.04 17.79 0.59
CA GLY A 19 -7.72 17.93 1.88
C GLY A 19 -7.15 17.01 2.96
N SER A 20 -7.44 17.30 4.23
CA SER A 20 -6.90 16.51 5.35
C SER A 20 -7.41 15.08 5.31
N GLY A 21 -6.50 14.11 5.23
CA GLY A 21 -6.81 12.68 5.23
C GLY A 21 -6.95 12.05 3.85
N ASN A 22 -6.93 12.83 2.77
CA ASN A 22 -6.92 12.31 1.41
C ASN A 22 -5.48 12.24 0.89
N LEU A 23 -5.07 11.05 0.47
CA LEU A 23 -3.80 10.82 -0.24
C LEU A 23 -3.96 11.17 -1.72
N LYS A 24 -2.87 11.56 -2.38
CA LYS A 24 -2.87 11.62 -3.85
C LYS A 24 -3.25 10.25 -4.41
N PRO A 25 -3.91 10.15 -5.58
CA PRO A 25 -4.33 8.88 -6.16
C PRO A 25 -3.19 7.87 -6.30
N GLU A 26 -1.99 8.33 -6.63
CA GLU A 26 -0.76 7.52 -6.71
C GLU A 26 -0.30 7.01 -5.33
N GLU A 27 -0.37 7.84 -4.30
CA GLU A 27 -0.02 7.44 -2.94
C GLU A 27 -1.04 6.45 -2.35
N LYS A 28 -2.32 6.63 -2.70
CA LYS A 28 -3.40 5.71 -2.33
C LYS A 28 -3.19 4.34 -2.97
N SER A 29 -2.92 4.28 -4.27
CA SER A 29 -2.66 3.02 -4.97
C SER A 29 -1.41 2.33 -4.43
N LEU A 30 -0.35 3.08 -4.12
CA LEU A 30 0.84 2.55 -3.48
C LEU A 30 0.54 1.94 -2.11
N ARG A 31 -0.29 2.61 -1.29
CA ARG A 31 -0.71 2.10 0.02
C ARG A 31 -1.52 0.82 -0.10
N ASP A 32 -2.46 0.78 -1.04
CA ASP A 32 -3.30 -0.39 -1.29
C ASP A 32 -2.48 -1.58 -1.80
N LEU A 33 -1.50 -1.33 -2.69
CA LEU A 33 -0.55 -2.34 -3.14
C LEU A 33 0.33 -2.88 -2.00
N LYS A 34 0.87 -2.01 -1.15
CA LYS A 34 1.65 -2.43 0.02
C LYS A 34 0.83 -3.28 0.98
N LYS A 35 -0.44 -2.91 1.21
CA LYS A 35 -1.36 -3.72 2.01
C LYS A 35 -1.55 -5.10 1.40
N LYS A 36 -1.82 -5.17 0.09
CA LYS A 36 -2.02 -6.44 -0.62
C LYS A 36 -0.79 -7.34 -0.57
N ILE A 37 0.42 -6.78 -0.71
CA ILE A 37 1.67 -7.53 -0.59
C ILE A 37 1.78 -8.17 0.79
N ARG A 38 1.58 -7.38 1.86
CA ARG A 38 1.65 -7.87 3.22
C ARG A 38 0.63 -8.98 3.50
N ASP A 39 -0.61 -8.78 3.06
CA ASP A 39 -1.68 -9.76 3.27
C ASP A 39 -1.34 -11.09 2.52
N LEU A 40 -0.79 -11.01 1.30
CA LEU A 40 -0.33 -12.18 0.54
C LEU A 40 0.90 -12.87 1.16
N GLU A 41 1.85 -12.11 1.70
CA GLU A 41 3.02 -12.66 2.40
C GLU A 41 2.58 -13.44 3.65
N GLU A 42 1.62 -12.92 4.41
CA GLU A 42 1.05 -13.59 5.57
C GLU A 42 0.35 -14.90 5.19
N GLU A 43 -0.50 -14.88 4.16
CA GLU A 43 -1.15 -16.09 3.63
C GLU A 43 -0.13 -17.14 3.19
N ASN A 44 0.93 -16.72 2.50
CA ASN A 44 1.98 -17.61 2.04
C ASN A 44 2.71 -18.30 3.21
N GLU A 45 3.02 -17.55 4.26
CA GLU A 45 3.67 -18.09 5.46
C GLU A 45 2.76 -19.05 6.22
N ILE A 46 1.45 -18.77 6.29
CA ILE A 46 0.46 -19.69 6.87
C ILE A 46 0.44 -21.00 6.07
N LEU A 47 0.38 -20.91 4.74
CA LEU A 47 0.36 -22.09 3.86
C LEU A 47 1.65 -22.91 3.98
N LYS A 48 2.82 -22.27 4.02
CA LYS A 48 4.11 -22.95 4.26
C LYS A 48 4.12 -23.71 5.59
N LYS A 49 3.66 -23.06 6.67
CA LYS A 49 3.56 -23.70 7.99
C LYS A 49 2.62 -24.89 7.94
N ALA A 50 1.43 -24.74 7.34
CA ALA A 50 0.46 -25.81 7.18
C ALA A 50 1.06 -27.01 6.40
N MET A 51 1.70 -26.74 5.26
CA MET A 51 2.38 -27.78 4.46
C MET A 51 3.41 -28.55 5.29
N HIS A 52 4.22 -27.85 6.10
CA HIS A 52 5.20 -28.48 6.97
C HIS A 52 4.56 -29.42 8.01
N TYR A 53 3.46 -28.99 8.64
CA TYR A 53 2.71 -29.85 9.55
C TYR A 53 2.15 -31.08 8.84
N PHE A 54 1.45 -30.90 7.72
CA PHE A 54 0.85 -32.01 6.96
C PHE A 54 1.89 -32.97 6.34
N ALA A 55 3.09 -32.49 6.02
CA ALA A 55 4.17 -33.35 5.54
C ALA A 55 4.77 -34.22 6.66
N LYS A 56 4.82 -33.71 7.90
CA LYS A 56 5.32 -34.45 9.07
C LYS A 56 4.35 -35.52 9.58
N ASP A 57 3.05 -35.27 9.47
CA ASP A 57 1.99 -36.17 9.97
C ASP A 57 1.77 -37.41 9.09
N ARG A 58 2.42 -37.47 7.92
CA ARG A 58 2.39 -38.62 7.00
C ARG A 58 3.41 -39.72 7.33
N ARG A 59 4.00 -39.72 8.53
CA ARG A 59 5.01 -40.69 8.96
C ARG A 59 4.52 -41.51 10.15
#